data_AF-A0A2G4T1U1-F1
#
_entry.id   AF-A0A2G4T1U1-F1
#
_cell.length_a   1.000
_cell.length_b   1.000
_cell.length_c   1.000
_cell.angle_alpha   90.00
_cell.angle_beta   90.00
_cell.angle_gamma   90.00
#
_symmetry.space_group_name_H-M   'P 1'
#
loop_
_entity.id
_entity.type
_entity.pdbx_description
1 polymer ?
#
loop_
_entity_poly.entity_id
_entity_poly.type
_entity_poly.pdbx_seq_one_letter_code
_entity_poly.pdbx_strand_id
1 'polypeptide(L)'
;MTSTNSKERLTSKTSSCVIQPTILEYNGSIFEYSAYKPPMRFLRDFDSIFPQLSSRQKAQLLVVPVIQKCEHDMVGLSKEVNDERDIKLELFISWGRRVVDRIKSVGMWADMMDPASGFPVFSHPGSSPYPDVQGTIMLDSRFDIQNVGCCHILLHPSWGSHIYPSTLFTTAPADVLEKILLGL
;
A
#
# COMPACT_ATOMS: atom_id res chain seq x y z
N MET A 1 -15.59 25.03 43.05
CA MET A 1 -14.18 25.37 42.78
C MET A 1 -13.43 24.04 42.67
N THR A 2 -12.88 23.58 41.56
CA THR A 2 -12.64 24.15 40.23
C THR A 2 -12.54 22.97 39.26
N SER A 3 -13.16 23.15 38.09
CA SER A 3 -13.04 22.37 36.86
C SER A 3 -11.59 22.17 36.42
N THR A 4 -11.30 21.04 35.76
CA THR A 4 -10.75 20.94 34.37
C THR A 4 -10.58 19.46 34.00
N ASN A 5 -11.34 18.89 33.05
CA ASN A 5 -11.09 18.89 31.59
C ASN A 5 -9.63 18.55 31.25
N SER A 6 -9.26 17.65 30.34
CA SER A 6 -9.96 17.03 29.22
C SER A 6 -8.91 16.15 28.52
N LYS A 7 -9.14 14.85 28.37
CA LYS A 7 -8.53 14.08 27.28
C LYS A 7 -9.60 13.88 26.23
N GLU A 8 -9.85 14.95 25.47
CA GLU A 8 -10.46 14.83 24.15
C GLU A 8 -9.62 13.83 23.36
N ARG A 9 -10.21 12.66 23.15
CA ARG A 9 -9.72 11.67 22.19
C ARG A 9 -9.88 12.33 20.83
N LEU A 10 -8.81 12.98 20.36
CA LEU A 10 -8.77 13.69 19.09
C LEU A 10 -9.26 12.74 18.00
N THR A 11 -10.46 12.97 17.50
CA THR A 11 -11.10 12.17 16.45
C THR A 11 -10.36 12.44 15.14
N SER A 12 -9.24 11.75 14.96
CA SER A 12 -8.59 11.63 13.65
C SER A 12 -9.64 11.03 12.71
N LYS A 13 -10.13 11.81 11.73
CA LYS A 13 -10.94 11.29 10.63
C LYS A 13 -10.18 10.08 10.06
N THR A 14 -10.74 8.90 10.27
CA THR A 14 -10.22 7.62 9.77
C THR A 14 -10.11 7.66 8.26
N SER A 15 -9.15 6.92 7.71
CA SER A 15 -9.11 6.60 6.28
C SER A 15 -10.47 6.08 5.82
N SER A 16 -10.88 6.44 4.60
CA SER A 16 -12.09 5.88 4.00
C SER A 16 -11.70 4.77 3.04
N CYS A 17 -12.05 3.53 3.38
CA CYS A 17 -12.01 2.42 2.44
C CYS A 17 -12.99 2.71 1.30
N VAL A 18 -12.52 2.68 0.06
CA VAL A 18 -13.32 2.92 -1.16
C VAL A 18 -13.37 1.70 -2.07
N ILE A 19 -12.43 0.77 -1.93
CA ILE A 19 -12.51 -0.59 -2.48
C ILE A 19 -12.22 -1.56 -1.35
N GLN A 20 -13.17 -2.46 -1.09
CA GLN A 20 -13.03 -3.48 -0.06
C GLN A 20 -11.92 -4.47 -0.41
N PRO A 21 -11.36 -5.17 0.59
CA PRO A 21 -10.41 -6.25 0.36
C PRO A 21 -10.92 -7.23 -0.70
N THR A 22 -10.19 -7.32 -1.80
CA THR A 22 -10.58 -8.07 -3.00
C THR A 22 -9.44 -8.96 -3.42
N ILE A 23 -9.73 -10.24 -3.61
CA ILE A 23 -8.76 -11.23 -4.06
C ILE A 23 -8.69 -11.21 -5.59
N LEU A 24 -7.48 -11.28 -6.12
CA LEU A 24 -7.22 -11.59 -7.53
C LEU A 24 -6.10 -12.62 -7.64
N GLU A 25 -6.07 -13.34 -8.76
CA GLU A 25 -4.99 -14.25 -9.10
C GLU A 25 -4.19 -13.68 -10.27
N TYR A 26 -2.86 -13.70 -10.15
CA TYR A 26 -1.96 -13.27 -11.22
C TYR A 26 -0.77 -14.23 -11.31
N ASN A 27 -0.60 -14.85 -12.47
CA ASN A 27 0.46 -15.82 -12.76
C ASN A 27 0.60 -16.92 -11.67
N GLY A 28 -0.54 -17.44 -11.19
CA GLY A 28 -0.59 -18.48 -10.16
C GLY A 28 -0.30 -18.00 -8.73
N SER A 29 -0.13 -16.69 -8.52
CA SER A 29 0.02 -16.09 -7.19
C SER A 29 -1.28 -15.37 -6.79
N ILE A 30 -1.65 -15.50 -5.51
CA ILE A 30 -2.85 -14.86 -4.94
C ILE A 30 -2.46 -13.50 -4.38
N PHE A 31 -3.18 -12.48 -4.79
CA PHE A 31 -3.09 -11.11 -4.31
C PHE A 31 -4.39 -10.74 -3.58
N GLU A 32 -4.28 -9.96 -2.52
CA GLU A 32 -5.38 -9.16 -1.97
C GLU A 32 -5.04 -7.68 -2.21
N TYR A 33 -5.99 -6.91 -2.72
CA TYR A 33 -5.86 -5.47 -2.76
C TYR A 33 -7.08 -4.80 -2.12
N SER A 34 -6.86 -3.60 -1.61
CA SER A 34 -7.92 -2.68 -1.18
C SER A 34 -7.48 -1.27 -1.51
N ALA A 35 -8.42 -0.31 -1.52
CA ALA A 35 -8.08 1.08 -1.83
C ALA A 35 -8.69 2.03 -0.82
N TYR A 36 -7.91 3.03 -0.43
CA TYR A 36 -8.29 4.00 0.58
C TYR A 36 -8.07 5.41 0.09
N LYS A 37 -9.00 6.29 0.49
CA LYS A 37 -8.72 7.72 0.54
C LYS A 37 -7.96 7.99 1.85
N PRO A 38 -6.67 8.39 1.78
CA PRO A 38 -5.89 8.64 2.97
C PRO A 38 -6.38 9.90 3.70
N PRO A 39 -6.25 9.96 5.04
CA PRO A 39 -6.56 11.18 5.78
C PRO A 39 -5.57 12.29 5.45
N MET A 40 -6.00 13.55 5.53
CA MET A 40 -5.17 14.73 5.19
C MET A 40 -3.81 14.79 5.91
N ARG A 41 -3.71 14.21 7.11
CA ARG A 41 -2.44 14.15 7.84
C ARG A 41 -1.44 13.22 7.16
N PHE A 42 -1.90 12.08 6.66
CA PHE A 42 -1.08 11.11 5.93
C PHE A 42 -0.58 11.69 4.60
N LEU A 43 -1.42 12.51 3.93
CA LEU A 43 -1.05 13.20 2.71
C LEU A 43 0.11 14.22 2.88
N ARG A 44 0.47 14.62 4.10
CA ARG A 44 1.61 15.52 4.33
C ARG A 44 2.95 14.83 4.06
N ASP A 45 3.02 13.53 4.32
CA ASP A 45 4.24 12.75 4.09
C ASP A 45 4.48 12.54 2.59
N PHE A 46 3.46 12.70 1.75
CA PHE A 46 3.58 12.57 0.30
C PHE A 46 4.40 13.68 -0.36
N ASP A 47 4.64 14.80 0.31
CA ASP A 47 5.52 15.84 -0.21
C ASP A 47 6.99 15.40 -0.25
N SER A 48 7.43 14.58 0.71
CA SER A 48 8.79 14.02 0.73
C SER A 48 8.92 12.70 -0.03
N ILE A 49 7.81 12.05 -0.38
CA ILE A 49 7.80 10.78 -1.14
C ILE A 49 7.61 11.05 -2.64
N PHE A 50 6.63 11.89 -2.97
CA PHE A 50 6.25 12.28 -4.32
C PHE A 50 6.20 13.81 -4.49
N PRO A 51 7.35 14.49 -4.55
CA PRO A 51 7.44 15.95 -4.58
C PRO A 51 6.78 16.59 -5.82
N GLN A 52 6.54 15.82 -6.88
CA GLN A 52 5.87 16.29 -8.10
C GLN A 52 4.34 16.28 -8.03
N LEU A 53 3.74 15.66 -7.00
CA LEU A 53 2.28 15.61 -6.89
C LEU A 53 1.70 16.99 -6.54
N SER A 54 0.87 17.51 -7.45
CA SER A 54 0.13 18.75 -7.19
C SER A 54 -0.89 18.57 -6.06
N SER A 55 -1.30 19.67 -5.44
CA SER A 55 -2.37 19.67 -4.42
C SER A 55 -3.67 19.03 -4.92
N ARG A 56 -3.99 19.19 -6.22
CA ARG A 56 -5.15 18.55 -6.86
C ARG A 56 -5.01 17.03 -6.91
N GLN A 57 -3.84 16.52 -7.32
CA GLN A 57 -3.59 15.08 -7.37
C GLN A 57 -3.60 14.47 -5.97
N LYS A 58 -2.99 15.13 -4.97
CA LYS A 58 -3.03 14.68 -3.56
C LYS A 58 -4.47 14.56 -3.03
N ALA A 59 -5.35 15.50 -3.40
CA ALA A 59 -6.77 15.44 -3.01
C ALA A 59 -7.56 14.29 -3.68
N GLN A 60 -7.06 13.77 -4.81
CA GLN A 60 -7.65 12.65 -5.55
C GLN A 60 -6.95 11.32 -5.28
N LEU A 61 -5.90 11.33 -4.46
CA LEU A 61 -5.03 10.20 -4.28
C LEU A 61 -5.76 9.04 -3.60
N LEU A 62 -5.65 7.86 -4.21
CA LEU A 62 -5.92 6.58 -3.59
C LEU A 62 -4.59 5.91 -3.27
N VAL A 63 -4.52 5.33 -2.08
CA VAL A 63 -3.45 4.43 -1.66
C VAL A 63 -4.01 3.03 -1.70
N VAL A 64 -3.29 2.14 -2.38
CA VAL A 64 -3.74 0.79 -2.71
C VAL A 64 -2.73 -0.20 -2.15
N PRO A 65 -2.88 -0.64 -0.89
CA PRO A 65 -2.13 -1.78 -0.38
C PRO A 65 -2.43 -3.01 -1.25
N VAL A 66 -1.37 -3.73 -1.61
CA VAL A 66 -1.40 -4.94 -2.41
C VAL A 66 -0.59 -5.99 -1.67
N ILE A 67 -1.27 -7.01 -1.17
CA ILE A 67 -0.69 -8.06 -0.34
C ILE A 67 -0.66 -9.34 -1.13
N GLN A 68 0.53 -9.90 -1.37
CA GLN A 68 0.63 -11.23 -1.95
C GLN A 68 0.64 -12.28 -0.84
N LYS A 69 -0.11 -13.36 -1.03
CA LYS A 69 0.00 -14.54 -0.16
C LYS A 69 1.32 -15.26 -0.46
N CYS A 70 2.01 -15.69 0.58
CA CYS A 70 3.21 -16.49 0.49
C CYS A 70 3.00 -17.92 1.01
N GLU A 71 3.85 -18.83 0.58
CA GLU A 71 3.91 -20.20 1.07
C GLU A 71 4.74 -20.30 2.36
N HIS A 72 5.86 -19.54 2.44
CA HIS A 72 6.69 -19.53 3.64
C HIS A 72 6.33 -18.36 4.58
N ASP A 73 6.68 -18.53 5.85
CA ASP A 73 6.64 -17.45 6.84
C ASP A 73 7.71 -16.40 6.48
N MET A 74 7.25 -15.20 6.10
CA MET A 74 8.14 -14.12 5.65
C MET A 74 8.91 -13.45 6.80
N VAL A 75 8.76 -13.91 8.05
CA VAL A 75 9.69 -13.56 9.15
C VAL A 75 11.02 -14.33 9.02
N GLY A 76 11.02 -15.49 8.35
CA GLY A 76 12.19 -16.36 8.21
C GLY A 76 13.32 -15.74 7.38
N LEU A 77 14.56 -16.19 7.63
CA LEU A 77 15.76 -15.73 6.89
C LEU A 77 16.42 -16.84 6.09
N SER A 78 15.70 -17.93 5.81
CA SER A 78 16.25 -19.05 5.03
C SER A 78 16.37 -18.70 3.55
N LYS A 79 17.11 -19.53 2.81
CA LYS A 79 17.29 -19.35 1.37
C LYS A 79 15.94 -19.42 0.64
N GLU A 80 15.08 -20.36 1.01
CA GLU A 80 13.78 -20.58 0.40
C GLU A 80 12.85 -19.37 0.59
N VAL A 81 12.91 -18.74 1.78
CA VAL A 81 12.16 -17.50 2.03
C VAL A 81 12.69 -16.35 1.17
N ASN A 82 14.01 -16.23 1.00
CA ASN A 82 14.60 -15.21 0.12
C ASN A 82 14.27 -15.45 -1.35
N ASP A 83 14.35 -16.69 -1.83
CA ASP A 83 13.95 -17.05 -3.19
C ASP A 83 12.47 -16.70 -3.43
N GLU A 84 11.59 -16.95 -2.45
CA GLU A 84 10.19 -16.54 -2.53
C GLU A 84 10.03 -15.01 -2.55
N ARG A 85 10.79 -14.25 -1.74
CA ARG A 85 10.77 -12.78 -1.77
C ARG A 85 11.10 -12.24 -3.15
N ASP A 86 12.12 -12.79 -3.81
CA ASP A 86 12.53 -12.38 -5.16
C ASP A 86 11.42 -12.67 -6.17
N ILE A 87 10.78 -13.85 -6.11
CA ILE A 87 9.64 -14.20 -6.95
C ILE A 87 8.46 -13.24 -6.73
N LYS A 88 8.11 -12.94 -5.48
CA LYS A 88 7.00 -12.03 -5.14
C LYS A 88 7.29 -10.60 -5.57
N LEU A 89 8.54 -10.15 -5.47
CA LEU A 89 8.97 -8.86 -5.99
C LEU A 89 8.76 -8.79 -7.51
N GLU A 90 9.28 -9.76 -8.26
CA GLU A 90 9.17 -9.80 -9.73
C GLU A 90 7.70 -9.84 -10.19
N LEU A 91 6.86 -10.62 -9.52
CA LEU A 91 5.43 -10.69 -9.79
C LEU A 91 4.75 -9.33 -9.57
N PHE A 92 5.04 -8.66 -8.46
CA PHE A 92 4.49 -7.34 -8.18
C PHE A 92 4.97 -6.28 -9.18
N ILE A 93 6.26 -6.25 -9.53
CA ILE A 93 6.78 -5.33 -10.54
C ILE A 93 6.09 -5.59 -11.89
N SER A 94 5.96 -6.85 -12.31
CA SER A 94 5.32 -7.23 -13.57
C SER A 94 3.84 -6.81 -13.59
N TRP A 95 3.08 -7.18 -12.57
CA TRP A 95 1.66 -6.85 -12.44
C TRP A 95 1.44 -5.33 -12.32
N GLY A 96 2.15 -4.69 -11.39
CA GLY A 96 2.00 -3.27 -11.07
C GLY A 96 2.32 -2.37 -12.26
N ARG A 97 3.31 -2.72 -13.08
CA ARG A 97 3.58 -2.01 -14.34
C ARG A 97 2.38 -2.03 -15.28
N ARG A 98 1.74 -3.19 -15.48
CA ARG A 98 0.54 -3.30 -16.34
C ARG A 98 -0.61 -2.44 -15.82
N VAL A 99 -0.83 -2.43 -14.49
CA VAL A 99 -1.84 -1.59 -13.84
C VAL A 99 -1.54 -0.11 -14.07
N VAL A 100 -0.31 0.33 -13.75
CA VAL A 100 0.12 1.72 -13.88
C VAL A 100 0.04 2.21 -15.32
N ASP A 101 0.49 1.41 -16.29
CA ASP A 101 0.43 1.74 -17.72
C ASP A 101 -1.02 1.89 -18.18
N ARG A 102 -1.92 1.01 -17.73
CA ARG A 102 -3.34 1.10 -18.06
C ARG A 102 -3.98 2.35 -17.48
N ILE A 103 -3.67 2.70 -16.23
CA ILE A 103 -4.17 3.94 -15.60
C ILE A 103 -3.64 5.18 -16.34
N LYS A 104 -2.34 5.19 -16.68
CA LYS A 104 -1.74 6.28 -17.46
C LYS A 104 -2.36 6.42 -18.84
N SER A 105 -2.70 5.30 -19.50
CA SER A 105 -3.34 5.32 -20.82
C SER A 105 -4.72 5.99 -20.86
N VAL A 106 -5.41 6.06 -19.70
CA VAL A 106 -6.69 6.77 -19.57
C VAL A 106 -6.52 8.19 -18.99
N GLY A 107 -5.29 8.73 -19.02
CA GLY A 107 -4.98 10.11 -18.67
C GLY A 107 -4.92 10.40 -17.17
N MET A 108 -4.76 9.37 -16.34
CA MET A 108 -4.69 9.49 -14.88
C MET A 108 -3.28 9.17 -14.37
N TRP A 109 -2.93 9.72 -13.21
CA TRP A 109 -1.64 9.44 -12.61
C TRP A 109 -1.70 8.12 -11.83
N ALA A 110 -0.62 7.35 -11.91
CA ALA A 110 -0.37 6.21 -11.05
C ALA A 110 1.12 5.94 -10.91
N ASP A 111 1.46 5.33 -9.77
CA ASP A 111 2.80 4.86 -9.45
C ASP A 111 2.73 3.68 -8.47
N MET A 112 3.86 3.06 -8.20
CA MET A 112 4.01 1.98 -7.23
C MET A 112 5.33 2.16 -6.47
N MET A 113 5.36 1.74 -5.21
CA MET A 113 6.65 1.62 -4.51
C MET A 113 7.38 0.39 -5.01
N ASP A 114 8.68 0.49 -5.21
CA ASP A 114 9.55 -0.67 -5.26
C ASP A 114 9.70 -1.21 -3.83
N PRO A 115 9.20 -2.43 -3.51
CA PRO A 115 9.29 -2.99 -2.16
C PRO A 115 10.73 -3.18 -1.67
N ALA A 116 11.71 -3.30 -2.57
CA ALA A 116 13.11 -3.50 -2.20
C ALA A 116 13.80 -2.19 -1.75
N SER A 117 13.47 -1.05 -2.38
CA SER A 117 14.09 0.24 -2.08
C SER A 117 13.20 1.20 -1.26
N GLY A 118 11.87 0.99 -1.27
CA GLY A 118 10.89 1.87 -0.66
C GLY A 118 10.61 3.16 -1.45
N PHE A 119 11.10 3.27 -2.68
CA PHE A 119 10.97 4.47 -3.52
C PHE A 119 10.04 4.23 -4.72
N PRO A 120 9.47 5.30 -5.30
CA PRO A 120 8.64 5.21 -6.50
C PRO A 120 9.37 4.55 -7.68
N VAL A 121 8.67 3.67 -8.40
CA VAL A 121 9.21 3.00 -9.59
C VAL A 121 9.25 3.93 -10.81
N PHE A 122 8.24 4.81 -10.96
CA PHE A 122 8.09 5.61 -12.18
C PHE A 122 8.36 7.10 -11.97
N SER A 123 7.96 7.64 -10.84
CA SER A 123 8.15 9.03 -10.47
C SER A 123 9.57 9.29 -9.99
N HIS A 124 10.04 10.53 -10.14
CA HIS A 124 11.27 10.95 -9.46
C HIS A 124 11.08 10.79 -7.94
N PRO A 125 11.99 10.09 -7.24
CA PRO A 125 11.88 9.87 -5.81
C PRO A 125 12.08 11.18 -5.06
N GLY A 126 11.31 11.39 -3.99
CA GLY A 126 11.60 12.43 -3.02
C GLY A 126 12.71 12.04 -2.04
N SER A 127 12.81 12.79 -0.94
CA SER A 127 13.83 12.58 0.08
C SER A 127 13.50 11.45 1.08
N SER A 128 12.32 10.85 1.01
CA SER A 128 11.88 9.81 1.95
C SER A 128 11.23 8.64 1.22
N PRO A 129 11.46 7.39 1.68
CA PRO A 129 10.71 6.24 1.20
C PRO A 129 9.29 6.27 1.75
N TYR A 130 8.39 5.50 1.12
CA TYR A 130 7.08 5.21 1.69
C TYR A 130 7.18 4.00 2.63
N PRO A 131 6.72 4.10 3.88
CA PRO A 131 6.78 3.00 4.82
C PRO A 131 5.57 2.05 4.63
N ASP A 132 5.66 1.06 3.74
CA ASP A 132 4.53 0.17 3.38
C ASP A 132 3.79 -0.43 4.58
N VAL A 133 4.51 -0.93 5.58
CA VAL A 133 3.93 -1.55 6.78
C VAL A 133 3.12 -0.52 7.58
N GLN A 134 3.72 0.62 7.93
CA GLN A 134 3.06 1.68 8.69
C GLN A 134 1.93 2.33 7.90
N GLY A 135 2.12 2.53 6.59
CA GLY A 135 1.10 3.04 5.70
C GLY A 135 -0.12 2.13 5.66
N THR A 136 0.08 0.82 5.55
CA THR A 136 -1.01 -0.16 5.51
C THR A 136 -1.82 -0.15 6.81
N ILE A 137 -1.18 -0.21 7.98
CA ILE A 137 -1.93 -0.22 9.26
C ILE A 137 -2.63 1.10 9.58
N MET A 138 -2.12 2.22 9.05
CA MET A 138 -2.80 3.51 9.19
C MET A 138 -4.07 3.58 8.35
N LEU A 139 -4.14 2.79 7.28
CA LEU A 139 -5.26 2.77 6.35
C LEU A 139 -6.28 1.67 6.67
N ASP A 140 -5.80 0.52 7.13
CA ASP A 140 -6.61 -0.68 7.37
C ASP A 140 -6.31 -1.30 8.74
N SER A 141 -7.28 -1.21 9.64
CA SER A 141 -7.19 -1.74 11.00
C SER A 141 -7.35 -3.27 11.09
N ARG A 142 -7.58 -3.97 9.97
CA ARG A 142 -7.61 -5.45 9.97
C ARG A 142 -6.22 -6.05 10.12
N PHE A 143 -5.18 -5.30 9.76
CA PHE A 143 -3.81 -5.76 9.87
C PHE A 143 -3.27 -5.50 11.26
N ASP A 144 -2.57 -6.49 11.79
CA ASP A 144 -1.79 -6.36 13.02
C ASP A 144 -0.31 -6.17 12.69
N ILE A 145 0.48 -5.81 13.70
CA ILE A 145 1.94 -5.75 13.60
C ILE A 145 2.56 -6.63 14.67
N GLN A 146 3.58 -7.38 14.25
CA GLN A 146 4.51 -8.02 15.15
C GLN A 146 5.87 -7.32 15.12
N ASN A 147 6.42 -7.05 16.30
CA ASN A 147 7.77 -6.52 16.43
C ASN A 147 8.77 -7.67 16.44
N VAL A 148 9.71 -7.66 15.49
CA VAL A 148 10.81 -8.62 15.41
C VAL A 148 12.12 -7.82 15.45
N GLY A 149 12.67 -7.66 16.65
CA GLY A 149 13.83 -6.81 16.88
C GLY A 149 13.52 -5.34 16.57
N CYS A 150 14.18 -4.77 15.55
CA CYS A 150 13.94 -3.41 15.07
C CYS A 150 12.94 -3.33 13.90
N CYS A 151 12.49 -4.45 13.36
CA CYS A 151 11.57 -4.51 12.23
C CYS A 151 10.12 -4.67 12.68
N HIS A 152 9.22 -4.01 11.96
CA HIS A 152 7.77 -4.19 12.11
C HIS A 152 7.31 -5.12 10.98
N ILE A 153 6.72 -6.25 11.33
CA ILE A 153 6.16 -7.22 10.38
C ILE A 153 4.65 -7.03 10.35
N LEU A 154 4.11 -6.85 9.14
CA LEU A 154 2.67 -6.77 8.92
C LEU A 154 2.06 -8.18 9.04
N LEU A 155 0.93 -8.31 9.73
CA LEU A 155 0.18 -9.55 9.86
C LEU A 155 -1.19 -9.40 9.19
N HIS A 156 -1.42 -10.19 8.14
CA HIS A 156 -2.71 -10.24 7.46
C HIS A 156 -3.72 -11.06 8.30
N PRO A 157 -4.99 -10.64 8.40
CA PRO A 157 -6.01 -11.32 9.22
C PRO A 157 -6.20 -12.80 8.88
N SER A 158 -5.97 -13.20 7.62
CA SER A 158 -6.13 -14.59 7.16
C SER A 158 -4.83 -15.30 6.82
N TRP A 159 -3.74 -14.56 6.59
CA TRP A 159 -2.45 -15.13 6.13
C TRP A 159 -1.33 -14.95 7.15
N GLY A 160 -1.57 -14.23 8.25
CA GLY A 160 -0.56 -13.91 9.25
C GLY A 160 0.65 -13.24 8.60
N SER A 161 1.84 -13.73 8.94
CA SER A 161 3.11 -13.30 8.37
C SER A 161 3.47 -13.95 7.03
N HIS A 162 2.62 -14.83 6.48
CA HIS A 162 2.86 -15.48 5.18
C HIS A 162 2.40 -14.55 4.06
N ILE A 163 2.97 -13.35 4.04
CA ILE A 163 2.59 -12.27 3.12
C ILE A 163 3.78 -11.46 2.64
N TYR A 164 3.65 -10.95 1.42
CA TYR A 164 4.57 -9.96 0.85
C TYR A 164 3.79 -8.66 0.57
N PRO A 165 3.92 -7.63 1.44
CA PRO A 165 3.21 -6.37 1.29
C PRO A 165 3.86 -5.46 0.25
N SER A 166 3.05 -4.72 -0.49
CA SER A 166 3.48 -3.70 -1.46
C SER A 166 2.37 -2.64 -1.62
N THR A 167 2.67 -1.51 -2.25
CA THR A 167 1.69 -0.43 -2.41
C THR A 167 1.71 0.21 -3.79
N LEU A 168 0.52 0.42 -4.34
CA LEU A 168 0.25 1.22 -5.53
C LEU A 168 -0.46 2.54 -5.15
N PHE A 169 -0.25 3.57 -5.95
CA PHE A 169 -0.86 4.88 -5.77
C PHE A 169 -1.50 5.32 -7.08
N THR A 170 -2.65 5.98 -7.00
CA THR A 170 -3.30 6.50 -8.19
C THR A 170 -4.21 7.68 -7.90
N THR A 171 -4.42 8.54 -8.90
CA THR A 171 -5.52 9.52 -8.87
C THR A 171 -6.79 9.01 -9.53
N ALA A 172 -6.79 7.76 -10.02
CA ALA A 172 -7.97 7.16 -10.61
C ALA A 172 -9.07 6.99 -9.56
N PRO A 173 -10.32 7.36 -9.86
CA PRO A 173 -11.46 7.03 -9.01
C PRO A 173 -11.58 5.52 -8.81
N ALA A 174 -12.18 5.11 -7.70
CA ALA A 174 -12.31 3.70 -7.33
C ALA A 174 -12.95 2.85 -8.43
N ASP A 175 -14.04 3.32 -9.05
CA ASP A 175 -14.75 2.59 -10.09
C ASP A 175 -13.92 2.41 -11.37
N VAL A 176 -12.99 3.33 -11.66
CA VAL A 176 -12.06 3.23 -12.78
C VAL A 176 -10.94 2.23 -12.44
N LEU A 177 -10.39 2.32 -11.22
CA LEU A 177 -9.38 1.38 -10.75
C LEU A 177 -9.91 -0.06 -10.77
N GLU A 178 -11.13 -0.31 -10.28
CA GLU A 178 -11.77 -1.64 -10.30
C GLU A 178 -11.93 -2.15 -11.73
N LYS A 179 -12.44 -1.33 -12.66
CA LYS A 179 -12.58 -1.72 -14.08
C LYS A 179 -11.23 -2.07 -14.73
N ILE A 180 -10.17 -1.35 -14.36
CA ILE A 180 -8.82 -1.64 -14.86
C ILE A 180 -8.32 -2.97 -14.30
N LEU A 181 -8.46 -3.19 -13.00
CA LEU A 181 -8.00 -4.40 -12.33
C LEU A 181 -8.75 -5.66 -12.80
N LEU A 182 -10.05 -5.56 -13.07
CA LEU A 182 -10.86 -6.65 -13.63
C LEU A 182 -10.50 -6.99 -15.09
N GLY A 183 -9.83 -6.08 -15.81
CA GLY A 183 -9.49 -6.24 -17.22
C GLY A 183 -8.06 -6.70 -17.50
N LEU A 184 -7.29 -7.05 -16.45
CA LEU A 184 -5.88 -7.48 -16.54
C LEU A 184 -5.72 -9.00 -16.53
#